data_AF-A0A968N594-F1
#
_entry.id   AF-A0A968N594-F1
#
_cell.length_a   1.000
_cell.length_b   1.000
_cell.length_c   1.000
_cell.angle_alpha   90.00
_cell.angle_beta   90.00
_cell.angle_gamma   90.00
#
_symmetry.space_group_name_H-M   'P 1'
#
loop_
_entity.id
_entity.type
_entity.pdbx_description
1 polymer ?
#
loop_
_entity_poly.entity_id
_entity_poly.type
_entity_poly.pdbx_seq_one_letter_code
_entity_poly.pdbx_strand_id
1 'polypeptide(L)'
;MGRVALIFAALGVILRLSTFNAYTGLLTLAAALVALGSSRHRPSWRFLSILGLAGFTVGVYELVYYPLSQASGGNRADGMTILAAVGLALMLLARLIAARWQRSGGQPVAQLRPQDLTQAAHLHWAIAAVWLFLAIGSRGPEPLQLAFLTVLSWLVLTMYALGQARSRSLASSEVWVYLGLISATAGSLYARLAWQWTWLDDWWLLLIGAIALLCELSPWERWGWPLQPWRRAAVVLPALALAVTMAAAGTARTLDLLLLAAIYAVIAAARRQWRWTYASLLLGNWALGRWLFEQDWLESGSVYGFLLGLSLLYAAQVESPRQAVRHAWRLAGSSIIGLTSLWFYRETGILPLGLGILGIALGLTLQIRAFLFVGTATFFLAATDQLVVLSFRYALLKWIVGLLAGLVLIAIAATFEQSRRQLNLVLQDWLAQLREWA
;
A
#
# COMPACT_ATOMS: atom_id res chain seq x y z
N MET A 1 41.27 -44.46 -17.66
CA MET A 1 41.66 -43.08 -17.31
C MET A 1 40.63 -42.34 -16.46
N GLY A 2 39.35 -42.21 -16.82
CA GLY A 2 38.37 -41.39 -16.05
C GLY A 2 38.16 -41.77 -14.56
N ARG A 3 38.20 -43.06 -14.19
CA ARG A 3 38.10 -43.48 -12.77
C ARG A 3 39.32 -43.05 -11.94
N VAL A 4 40.51 -43.13 -12.52
CA VAL A 4 41.77 -42.75 -11.86
C VAL A 4 41.79 -41.24 -11.63
N ALA A 5 41.40 -40.45 -12.64
CA ALA A 5 41.28 -39.00 -12.50
C ALA A 5 40.28 -38.58 -11.40
N LEU A 6 39.13 -39.26 -11.30
CA LEU A 6 38.14 -39.01 -10.24
C LEU A 6 38.71 -39.29 -8.84
N ILE A 7 39.48 -40.37 -8.66
CA ILE A 7 40.10 -40.70 -7.38
C ILE A 7 41.11 -39.62 -6.97
N PHE A 8 41.99 -39.20 -7.89
CA PHE A 8 42.95 -38.12 -7.61
C PHE A 8 42.26 -36.78 -7.36
N ALA A 9 41.20 -36.45 -8.09
CA ALA A 9 40.39 -35.25 -7.85
C ALA A 9 39.73 -35.28 -6.46
N ALA A 10 39.12 -36.40 -6.08
CA ALA A 10 38.52 -36.58 -4.76
C ALA A 10 39.57 -36.50 -3.65
N LEU A 11 40.72 -37.15 -3.83
CA LEU A 11 41.84 -37.08 -2.89
C LEU A 11 42.33 -35.64 -2.72
N GLY A 12 42.49 -34.90 -3.83
CA GLY A 12 42.88 -33.49 -3.78
C GLY A 12 41.90 -32.61 -3.01
N VAL A 13 40.60 -32.82 -3.18
CA VAL A 13 39.56 -32.10 -2.42
C VAL A 13 39.54 -32.49 -0.94
N ILE A 14 39.76 -33.78 -0.61
CA ILE A 14 39.79 -34.28 0.78
C ILE A 14 41.03 -33.77 1.51
N LEU A 15 42.21 -33.86 0.89
CA LEU A 15 43.47 -33.45 1.50
C LEU A 15 43.53 -31.94 1.79
N ARG A 16 42.81 -31.13 1.02
CA ARG A 16 42.74 -29.68 1.27
C ARG A 16 41.70 -29.26 2.33
N LEU A 17 40.86 -30.17 2.87
CA LEU A 17 39.72 -29.78 3.72
C LEU A 17 40.12 -28.97 4.96
N SER A 18 41.36 -29.15 5.45
CA SER A 18 41.91 -28.38 6.57
C SER A 18 42.54 -27.05 6.17
N THR A 19 42.52 -26.68 4.89
CA THR A 19 43.23 -25.51 4.34
C THR A 19 42.33 -24.68 3.43
N PHE A 20 42.17 -23.39 3.76
CA PHE A 20 41.48 -22.42 2.92
C PHE A 20 42.45 -21.33 2.48
N ASN A 21 42.92 -21.39 1.23
CA ASN A 21 43.94 -20.51 0.66
C ASN A 21 43.61 -20.10 -0.79
N ALA A 22 44.51 -19.34 -1.43
CA ALA A 22 44.33 -18.82 -2.79
C ALA A 22 44.11 -19.90 -3.88
N TYR A 23 44.59 -21.12 -3.65
CA TYR A 23 44.51 -22.23 -4.62
C TYR A 23 43.33 -23.15 -4.38
N THR A 24 42.69 -23.04 -3.21
CA THR A 24 41.55 -23.86 -2.78
C THR A 24 40.45 -23.85 -3.86
N GLY A 25 40.03 -22.67 -4.34
CA GLY A 25 39.03 -22.56 -5.41
C GLY A 25 39.43 -23.22 -6.74
N LEU A 26 40.70 -23.11 -7.15
CA LEU A 26 41.22 -23.76 -8.37
C LEU A 26 41.16 -25.29 -8.27
N LEU A 27 41.49 -25.85 -7.09
CA LEU A 27 41.43 -27.28 -6.86
C LEU A 27 39.99 -27.82 -6.95
N THR A 28 39.02 -27.09 -6.38
CA THR A 28 37.59 -27.46 -6.50
C THR A 28 37.12 -27.41 -7.94
N LEU A 29 37.51 -26.36 -8.68
CA LEU A 29 37.19 -26.22 -10.09
C LEU A 29 37.79 -27.35 -10.92
N ALA A 30 39.05 -27.71 -10.70
CA ALA A 30 39.70 -28.83 -11.37
C ALA A 30 38.96 -30.15 -11.09
N ALA A 31 38.61 -30.42 -9.83
CA ALA A 31 37.85 -31.61 -9.45
C ALA A 31 36.44 -31.64 -10.09
N ALA A 32 35.76 -30.50 -10.12
CA ALA A 32 34.46 -30.32 -10.74
C ALA A 32 34.50 -30.62 -12.25
N LEU A 33 35.52 -30.10 -12.96
CA LEU A 33 35.71 -30.34 -14.39
C LEU A 33 36.03 -31.82 -14.67
N VAL A 34 36.83 -32.48 -13.83
CA VAL A 34 37.09 -33.92 -13.92
C VAL A 34 35.81 -34.73 -13.73
N ALA A 35 34.95 -34.35 -12.78
CA ALA A 35 33.66 -35.00 -12.56
C ALA A 35 32.72 -34.84 -13.76
N LEU A 36 32.58 -33.61 -14.29
CA LEU A 36 31.79 -33.32 -15.49
C LEU A 36 32.31 -34.10 -16.71
N GLY A 37 33.62 -34.05 -16.97
CA GLY A 37 34.24 -34.75 -18.10
C GLY A 37 34.08 -36.27 -18.02
N SER A 38 34.28 -36.84 -16.83
CA SER A 38 34.19 -38.30 -16.62
C SER A 38 32.77 -38.86 -16.74
N SER A 39 31.74 -38.03 -16.48
CA SER A 39 30.34 -38.43 -16.56
C SER A 39 29.80 -38.52 -18.00
N ARG A 40 30.46 -37.87 -18.98
CA ARG A 40 29.94 -37.68 -20.36
C ARG A 40 29.46 -38.95 -21.05
N HIS A 41 30.19 -40.04 -20.90
CA HIS A 41 29.93 -41.28 -21.64
C HIS A 41 29.18 -42.35 -20.82
N ARG A 42 28.72 -42.03 -19.60
CA ARG A 42 28.11 -43.02 -18.69
C ARG A 42 26.79 -42.51 -18.11
N PRO A 43 25.63 -43.01 -18.60
CA PRO A 43 24.31 -42.59 -18.10
C PRO A 43 24.12 -42.81 -16.60
N SER A 44 24.68 -43.89 -16.06
CA SER A 44 24.68 -44.21 -14.62
C SER A 44 25.39 -43.18 -13.75
N TRP A 45 26.17 -42.26 -14.33
CA TRP A 45 27.01 -41.29 -13.63
C TRP A 45 26.42 -39.88 -13.61
N ARG A 46 25.12 -39.73 -13.88
CA ARG A 46 24.42 -38.44 -13.80
C ARG A 46 24.63 -37.71 -12.47
N PHE A 47 24.72 -38.44 -11.36
CA PHE A 47 25.02 -37.85 -10.05
C PHE A 47 26.36 -37.11 -10.05
N LEU A 48 27.40 -37.65 -10.68
CA LEU A 48 28.71 -37.00 -10.81
C LEU A 48 28.64 -35.72 -11.64
N SER A 49 27.74 -35.66 -12.62
CA SER A 49 27.52 -34.45 -13.42
C SER A 49 26.91 -33.33 -12.59
N ILE A 50 25.91 -33.64 -11.77
CA ILE A 50 25.27 -32.69 -10.86
C ILE A 50 26.26 -32.24 -9.79
N LEU A 51 27.02 -33.18 -9.22
CA LEU A 51 28.07 -32.89 -8.25
C LEU A 51 29.17 -32.03 -8.86
N GLY A 52 29.56 -32.30 -10.12
CA GLY A 52 30.51 -31.48 -10.87
C GLY A 52 29.99 -30.06 -11.11
N LEU A 53 28.70 -29.89 -11.43
CA LEU A 53 28.09 -28.57 -11.55
C LEU A 53 28.08 -27.81 -10.22
N ALA A 54 27.72 -28.48 -9.12
CA ALA A 54 27.75 -27.90 -7.79
C ALA A 54 29.18 -27.53 -7.34
N GLY A 55 30.15 -28.43 -7.58
CA GLY A 55 31.56 -28.20 -7.32
C GLY A 55 32.12 -27.03 -8.14
N PHE A 56 31.68 -26.87 -9.39
CA PHE A 56 32.06 -25.71 -10.21
C PHE A 56 31.59 -24.40 -9.54
N THR A 57 30.32 -24.34 -9.12
CA THR A 57 29.78 -23.20 -8.37
C THR A 57 30.59 -22.92 -7.10
N VAL A 58 30.84 -23.94 -6.28
CA VAL A 58 31.62 -23.79 -5.03
C VAL A 58 33.01 -23.27 -5.33
N GLY A 59 33.72 -23.84 -6.30
CA GLY A 59 35.08 -23.41 -6.64
C GLY A 59 35.15 -21.97 -7.14
N VAL A 60 34.17 -21.51 -7.92
CA VAL A 60 34.07 -20.09 -8.32
C VAL A 60 33.85 -19.18 -7.11
N TYR A 61 32.96 -19.56 -6.19
CA TYR A 61 32.74 -18.78 -4.96
C TYR A 61 33.98 -18.77 -4.06
N GLU A 62 34.68 -19.89 -3.89
CA GLU A 62 35.92 -19.97 -3.12
C GLU A 62 37.01 -19.06 -3.70
N LEU A 63 37.16 -19.02 -5.03
CA LEU A 63 38.13 -18.15 -5.72
C LEU A 63 37.92 -16.66 -5.42
N VAL A 64 36.65 -16.25 -5.25
CA VAL A 64 36.30 -14.84 -5.00
C VAL A 64 36.26 -14.55 -3.50
N TYR A 65 35.74 -15.48 -2.70
CA TYR A 65 35.60 -15.31 -1.26
C TYR A 65 36.96 -15.28 -0.55
N TYR A 66 37.94 -16.09 -0.97
CA TYR A 66 39.25 -16.11 -0.30
C TYR A 66 39.93 -14.73 -0.32
N PRO A 67 40.16 -14.06 -1.47
CA PRO A 67 40.73 -12.72 -1.49
C PRO A 67 39.90 -11.70 -0.67
N LEU A 68 38.56 -11.77 -0.74
CA LEU A 68 37.69 -10.89 0.05
C LEU A 68 37.87 -11.10 1.57
N SER A 69 38.08 -12.34 2.01
CA SER A 69 38.30 -12.65 3.43
C SER A 69 39.65 -12.17 3.96
N GLN A 70 40.64 -11.97 3.06
CA GLN A 70 41.98 -11.50 3.41
C GLN A 70 42.11 -9.97 3.30
N ALA A 71 41.14 -9.28 2.71
CA ALA A 71 41.19 -7.84 2.53
C ALA A 71 41.10 -7.11 3.88
N SER A 72 42.12 -6.30 4.20
CA SER A 72 42.16 -5.47 5.41
C SER A 72 41.52 -4.11 5.15
N GLY A 73 40.19 -4.07 5.01
CA GLY A 73 39.42 -2.83 4.84
C GLY A 73 38.28 -2.95 3.82
N GLY A 74 37.37 -1.98 3.84
CA GLY A 74 36.24 -1.87 2.91
C GLY A 74 34.90 -2.27 3.51
N ASN A 75 33.82 -1.82 2.85
CA ASN A 75 32.47 -2.03 3.33
C ASN A 75 32.05 -3.49 3.12
N ARG A 76 31.55 -4.15 4.18
CA ARG A 76 31.03 -5.54 4.09
C ARG A 76 29.93 -5.69 3.03
N ALA A 77 29.12 -4.64 2.82
CA ALA A 77 28.10 -4.62 1.78
C ALA A 77 28.71 -4.74 0.37
N ASP A 78 29.86 -4.12 0.12
CA ASP A 78 30.56 -4.22 -1.18
C ASP A 78 31.06 -5.65 -1.42
N GLY A 79 31.58 -6.32 -0.39
CA GLY A 79 31.95 -7.74 -0.46
C GLY A 79 30.75 -8.65 -0.81
N MET A 80 29.59 -8.39 -0.19
CA MET A 80 28.35 -9.10 -0.51
C MET A 80 27.85 -8.80 -1.94
N THR A 81 28.00 -7.57 -2.41
CA THR A 81 27.70 -7.18 -3.80
C THR A 81 28.58 -7.94 -4.79
N ILE A 82 29.87 -8.14 -4.48
CA ILE A 82 30.77 -8.93 -5.33
C ILE A 82 30.29 -10.40 -5.39
N LEU A 83 29.93 -10.99 -4.25
CA LEU A 83 29.40 -12.37 -4.20
C LEU A 83 28.05 -12.50 -4.92
N ALA A 84 27.21 -11.46 -4.86
CA ALA A 84 25.98 -11.40 -5.64
C ALA A 84 26.27 -11.32 -7.15
N ALA A 85 27.24 -10.49 -7.56
CA ALA A 85 27.65 -10.37 -8.96
C ALA A 85 28.18 -11.71 -9.52
N VAL A 86 28.92 -12.49 -8.72
CA VAL A 86 29.31 -13.87 -9.07
C VAL A 86 28.08 -14.74 -9.31
N GLY A 87 27.10 -14.71 -8.40
CA GLY A 87 25.84 -15.44 -8.55
C GLY A 87 25.09 -15.04 -9.83
N LEU A 88 25.02 -13.75 -10.13
CA LEU A 88 24.41 -13.24 -11.35
C LEU A 88 25.15 -13.68 -12.61
N ALA A 89 26.49 -13.65 -12.60
CA ALA A 89 27.30 -14.12 -13.71
C ALA A 89 27.06 -15.62 -13.98
N LEU A 90 27.06 -16.44 -12.92
CA LEU A 90 26.76 -17.88 -13.02
C LEU A 90 25.33 -18.14 -13.49
N MET A 91 24.35 -17.37 -13.00
CA MET A 91 22.96 -17.41 -13.45
C MET A 91 22.85 -17.13 -14.96
N LEU A 92 23.43 -16.02 -15.42
CA LEU A 92 23.37 -15.61 -16.82
C LEU A 92 24.11 -16.61 -17.71
N LEU A 93 25.27 -17.10 -17.29
CA LEU A 93 26.03 -18.11 -18.00
C LEU A 93 25.23 -19.41 -18.13
N ALA A 94 24.69 -19.94 -17.03
CA ALA A 94 23.89 -21.15 -17.04
C ALA A 94 22.65 -21.00 -17.94
N ARG A 95 21.99 -19.83 -17.91
CA ARG A 95 20.83 -19.55 -18.76
C ARG A 95 21.22 -19.44 -20.24
N LEU A 96 22.33 -18.79 -20.56
CA LEU A 96 22.84 -18.63 -21.92
C LEU A 96 23.22 -19.99 -22.52
N ILE A 97 23.93 -20.83 -21.76
CA ILE A 97 24.30 -22.19 -22.18
C ILE A 97 23.02 -23.02 -22.39
N ALA A 98 22.08 -23.00 -21.45
CA ALA A 98 20.81 -23.71 -21.58
C ALA A 98 20.03 -23.29 -22.84
N ALA A 99 19.96 -21.99 -23.11
CA ALA A 99 19.25 -21.46 -24.28
C ALA A 99 19.92 -21.85 -25.60
N ARG A 100 21.26 -21.74 -25.71
CA ARG A 100 21.99 -22.17 -26.91
C ARG A 100 21.82 -23.67 -27.14
N TRP A 101 21.89 -24.45 -26.07
CA TRP A 101 21.79 -25.89 -26.14
C TRP A 101 20.37 -26.36 -26.55
N GLN A 102 19.33 -25.70 -26.05
CA GLN A 102 17.96 -25.96 -26.51
C GLN A 102 17.79 -25.72 -28.02
N ARG A 103 18.44 -24.69 -28.57
CA ARG A 103 18.42 -24.41 -30.02
C ARG A 103 19.18 -25.45 -30.84
N SER A 104 20.23 -26.05 -30.28
CA SER A 104 21.05 -27.07 -30.95
C SER A 104 20.49 -28.50 -30.84
N GLY A 105 19.21 -28.68 -30.53
CA GLY A 105 18.56 -30.00 -30.49
C GLY A 105 18.63 -30.73 -29.14
N GLY A 106 19.15 -30.09 -28.08
CA GLY A 106 18.92 -30.52 -26.68
C GLY A 106 19.56 -31.83 -26.23
N GLN A 107 20.51 -32.41 -26.97
CA GLN A 107 21.13 -33.69 -26.59
C GLN A 107 21.98 -33.58 -25.31
N PRO A 108 21.87 -34.52 -24.34
CA PRO A 108 22.59 -34.46 -23.06
C PRO A 108 24.12 -34.34 -23.22
N VAL A 109 24.73 -33.31 -22.64
CA VAL A 109 26.19 -33.08 -22.56
C VAL A 109 26.57 -33.34 -21.11
N ALA A 110 27.58 -34.19 -20.88
CA ALA A 110 27.92 -34.61 -19.53
C ALA A 110 26.72 -35.21 -18.76
N GLN A 111 25.74 -35.83 -19.42
CA GLN A 111 24.48 -36.32 -18.81
C GLN A 111 23.59 -35.23 -18.18
N LEU A 112 23.93 -33.95 -18.33
CA LEU A 112 23.09 -32.83 -17.93
C LEU A 112 22.03 -32.57 -19.01
N ARG A 113 20.86 -32.10 -18.58
CA ARG A 113 19.79 -31.62 -19.46
C ARG A 113 19.73 -30.09 -19.41
N PRO A 114 19.21 -29.40 -20.44
CA PRO A 114 19.02 -27.95 -20.39
C PRO A 114 18.16 -27.47 -19.21
N GLN A 115 17.27 -28.34 -18.71
CA GLN A 115 16.48 -28.10 -17.51
C GLN A 115 17.35 -28.01 -16.25
N ASP A 116 18.38 -28.85 -16.12
CA ASP A 116 19.27 -28.87 -14.96
C ASP A 116 20.06 -27.55 -14.89
N LEU A 117 20.54 -27.03 -16.02
CA LEU A 117 21.17 -25.70 -16.11
C LEU A 117 20.19 -24.55 -15.82
N THR A 118 18.93 -24.69 -16.23
CA THR A 118 17.90 -23.70 -15.94
C THR A 118 17.58 -23.65 -14.44
N GLN A 119 17.51 -24.80 -13.78
CA GLN A 119 17.36 -24.88 -12.32
C GLN A 119 18.58 -24.30 -11.60
N ALA A 120 19.79 -24.60 -12.08
CA ALA A 120 21.01 -23.98 -11.56
C ALA A 120 20.93 -22.45 -11.68
N ALA A 121 20.45 -21.91 -12.81
CA ALA A 121 20.26 -20.47 -12.95
C ALA A 121 19.26 -19.90 -11.90
N HIS A 122 18.15 -20.59 -11.61
CA HIS A 122 17.21 -20.15 -10.55
C HIS A 122 17.85 -20.18 -9.17
N LEU A 123 18.66 -21.18 -8.88
CA LEU A 123 19.36 -21.27 -7.61
C LEU A 123 20.37 -20.12 -7.45
N HIS A 124 21.15 -19.82 -8.49
CA HIS A 124 22.09 -18.70 -8.47
C HIS A 124 21.38 -17.33 -8.42
N TRP A 125 20.21 -17.20 -9.06
CA TRP A 125 19.35 -16.02 -8.89
C TRP A 125 18.96 -15.83 -7.42
N ALA A 126 18.53 -16.92 -6.74
CA ALA A 126 18.15 -16.87 -5.33
C ALA A 126 19.34 -16.57 -4.41
N ILE A 127 20.50 -17.19 -4.65
CA ILE A 127 21.74 -16.93 -3.91
C ILE A 127 22.16 -15.46 -4.07
N ALA A 128 22.14 -14.93 -5.30
CA ALA A 128 22.46 -13.53 -5.56
C ALA A 128 21.48 -12.58 -4.85
N ALA A 129 20.18 -12.89 -4.86
CA ALA A 129 19.17 -12.13 -4.12
C ALA A 129 19.47 -12.12 -2.61
N VAL A 130 19.80 -13.26 -2.02
CA VAL A 130 20.18 -13.35 -0.60
C VAL A 130 21.38 -12.47 -0.30
N TRP A 131 22.44 -12.52 -1.12
CA TRP A 131 23.61 -11.66 -0.93
C TRP A 131 23.28 -10.17 -1.01
N LEU A 132 22.43 -9.74 -1.96
CA LEU A 132 22.03 -8.34 -2.06
C LEU A 132 21.12 -7.90 -0.90
N PHE A 133 20.25 -8.77 -0.38
CA PHE A 133 19.47 -8.47 0.82
C PHE A 133 20.37 -8.33 2.05
N LEU A 134 21.36 -9.22 2.19
CA LEU A 134 22.35 -9.12 3.26
C LEU A 134 23.17 -7.82 3.11
N ALA A 135 23.50 -7.40 1.89
CA ALA A 135 24.24 -6.15 1.64
C ALA A 135 23.48 -4.91 2.12
N ILE A 136 22.14 -4.89 2.01
CA ILE A 136 21.30 -3.82 2.57
C ILE A 136 21.46 -3.77 4.10
N GLY A 137 21.39 -4.92 4.77
CA GLY A 137 21.44 -5.03 6.23
C GLY A 137 22.84 -4.88 6.83
N SER A 138 23.90 -5.15 6.07
CA SER A 138 25.29 -5.10 6.53
C SER A 138 25.96 -3.75 6.32
N ARG A 139 25.20 -2.69 6.05
CA ARG A 139 25.75 -1.37 5.78
C ARG A 139 26.46 -0.81 7.02
N GLY A 140 27.76 -0.64 6.91
CA GLY A 140 28.57 0.09 7.89
C GLY A 140 28.55 1.62 7.66
N PRO A 141 29.26 2.37 8.51
CA PRO A 141 29.44 3.81 8.35
C PRO A 141 30.30 4.19 7.12
N GLU A 142 31.06 3.22 6.57
CA GLU A 142 31.91 3.46 5.41
C GLU A 142 31.09 3.73 4.13
N PRO A 143 31.59 4.59 3.21
CA PRO A 143 30.96 4.84 1.92
C PRO A 143 30.79 3.54 1.10
N LEU A 144 29.67 3.42 0.40
CA LEU A 144 29.40 2.29 -0.49
C LEU A 144 30.09 2.51 -1.84
N GLN A 145 31.23 1.86 -2.06
CA GLN A 145 32.03 2.09 -3.27
C GLN A 145 31.41 1.40 -4.48
N LEU A 146 30.69 0.30 -4.28
CA LEU A 146 30.05 -0.48 -5.34
C LEU A 146 28.54 -0.22 -5.44
N ALA A 147 28.07 0.98 -5.05
CA ALA A 147 26.67 1.35 -5.12
C ALA A 147 26.05 1.13 -6.51
N PHE A 148 26.74 1.56 -7.57
CA PHE A 148 26.30 1.37 -8.95
C PHE A 148 26.17 -0.11 -9.33
N LEU A 149 27.19 -0.92 -9.01
CA LEU A 149 27.17 -2.37 -9.29
C LEU A 149 26.03 -3.06 -8.52
N THR A 150 25.76 -2.63 -7.30
CA THR A 150 24.68 -3.18 -6.48
C THR A 150 23.31 -2.90 -7.10
N VAL A 151 23.08 -1.67 -7.55
CA VAL A 151 21.82 -1.29 -8.22
C VAL A 151 21.67 -2.00 -9.57
N LEU A 152 22.75 -2.11 -10.34
CA LEU A 152 22.76 -2.91 -11.57
C LEU A 152 22.43 -4.38 -11.28
N SER A 153 22.94 -4.94 -10.18
CA SER A 153 22.67 -6.31 -9.76
C SER A 153 21.18 -6.53 -9.43
N TRP A 154 20.56 -5.59 -8.70
CA TRP A 154 19.11 -5.59 -8.46
C TRP A 154 18.30 -5.49 -9.76
N LEU A 155 18.73 -4.65 -10.70
CA LEU A 155 18.09 -4.53 -12.01
C LEU A 155 18.17 -5.86 -12.78
N VAL A 156 19.32 -6.54 -12.79
CA VAL A 156 19.47 -7.84 -13.44
C VAL A 156 18.56 -8.90 -12.80
N LEU A 157 18.46 -8.97 -11.46
CA LEU A 157 17.53 -9.88 -10.78
C LEU A 157 16.08 -9.61 -11.18
N THR A 158 15.69 -8.33 -11.22
CA THR A 158 14.36 -7.87 -11.60
C THR A 158 14.04 -8.30 -13.03
N MET A 159 14.92 -7.98 -13.98
CA MET A 159 14.73 -8.31 -15.39
C MET A 159 14.69 -9.82 -15.64
N TYR A 160 15.53 -10.58 -14.93
CA TYR A 160 15.50 -12.04 -14.99
C TYR A 160 14.16 -12.60 -14.50
N ALA A 161 13.68 -12.15 -13.34
CA ALA A 161 12.42 -12.61 -12.77
C ALA A 161 11.23 -12.27 -13.66
N LEU A 162 11.14 -11.03 -14.16
CA LEU A 162 10.10 -10.62 -15.11
C LEU A 162 10.18 -11.40 -16.43
N GLY A 163 11.39 -11.71 -16.91
CA GLY A 163 11.59 -12.57 -18.07
C GLY A 163 11.06 -13.99 -17.85
N GLN A 164 11.27 -14.57 -16.67
CA GLN A 164 10.79 -15.92 -16.34
C GLN A 164 9.27 -16.01 -16.21
N ALA A 165 8.60 -14.93 -15.83
CA ALA A 165 7.16 -14.89 -15.70
C ALA A 165 6.43 -15.17 -17.03
N ARG A 166 7.00 -14.83 -18.19
CA ARG A 166 6.29 -14.92 -19.49
C ARG A 166 6.04 -16.33 -20.03
N SER A 167 6.70 -17.36 -19.48
CA SER A 167 6.75 -18.70 -20.11
C SER A 167 6.26 -19.85 -19.23
N ARG A 168 5.55 -19.54 -18.12
CA ARG A 168 5.15 -20.53 -17.12
C ARG A 168 3.65 -20.58 -16.90
N SER A 169 3.19 -21.67 -16.28
CA SER A 169 1.83 -21.77 -15.71
C SER A 169 1.49 -20.55 -14.86
N LEU A 170 0.23 -20.13 -14.86
CA LEU A 170 -0.25 -18.90 -14.21
C LEU A 170 0.28 -18.70 -12.78
N ALA A 171 0.16 -19.71 -11.90
CA ALA A 171 0.59 -19.62 -10.51
C ALA A 171 2.12 -19.39 -10.38
N SER A 172 2.93 -20.12 -11.15
CA SER A 172 4.39 -19.90 -11.15
C SER A 172 4.75 -18.56 -11.79
N SER A 173 3.99 -18.09 -12.78
CA SER A 173 4.20 -16.81 -13.43
C SER A 173 4.02 -15.65 -12.46
N GLU A 174 2.95 -15.68 -11.65
CA GLU A 174 2.68 -14.65 -10.65
C GLU A 174 3.81 -14.53 -9.62
N VAL A 175 4.32 -15.66 -9.11
CA VAL A 175 5.44 -15.69 -8.16
C VAL A 175 6.66 -14.97 -8.73
N TRP A 176 7.01 -15.21 -10.00
CA TRP A 176 8.14 -14.53 -10.64
C TRP A 176 7.92 -13.03 -10.79
N VAL A 177 6.70 -12.57 -11.06
CA VAL A 177 6.41 -11.12 -11.08
C VAL A 177 6.56 -10.52 -9.69
N TYR A 178 6.04 -11.15 -8.63
CA TYR A 178 6.23 -10.68 -7.26
C TYR A 178 7.71 -10.61 -6.88
N LEU A 179 8.48 -11.65 -7.19
CA LEU A 179 9.92 -11.67 -6.94
C LEU A 179 10.63 -10.52 -7.68
N GLY A 180 10.27 -10.26 -8.94
CA GLY A 180 10.78 -9.12 -9.70
C GLY A 180 10.43 -7.77 -9.07
N LEU A 181 9.19 -7.58 -8.63
CA LEU A 181 8.74 -6.34 -7.98
C LEU A 181 9.42 -6.11 -6.63
N ILE A 182 9.62 -7.18 -5.84
CA ILE A 182 10.38 -7.16 -4.59
C ILE A 182 11.82 -6.76 -4.87
N SER A 183 12.47 -7.36 -5.87
CA SER A 183 13.83 -7.00 -6.29
C SER A 183 13.93 -5.54 -6.75
N ALA A 184 12.96 -5.05 -7.52
CA ALA A 184 12.92 -3.66 -7.97
C ALA A 184 12.80 -2.68 -6.80
N THR A 185 11.92 -3.01 -5.84
CA THR A 185 11.66 -2.17 -4.66
C THR A 185 12.87 -2.16 -3.70
N ALA A 186 13.49 -3.31 -3.48
CA ALA A 186 14.71 -3.42 -2.69
C ALA A 186 15.87 -2.66 -3.36
N GLY A 187 16.01 -2.77 -4.69
CA GLY A 187 17.00 -2.03 -5.47
C GLY A 187 16.78 -0.52 -5.43
N SER A 188 15.54 -0.04 -5.54
CA SER A 188 15.22 1.39 -5.44
C SER A 188 15.47 1.93 -4.03
N LEU A 189 15.16 1.15 -3.00
CA LEU A 189 15.45 1.52 -1.61
C LEU A 189 16.97 1.61 -1.39
N TYR A 190 17.73 0.62 -1.88
CA TYR A 190 19.19 0.63 -1.81
C TYR A 190 19.77 1.85 -2.56
N ALA A 191 19.29 2.15 -3.77
CA ALA A 191 19.72 3.29 -4.56
C ALA A 191 19.54 4.61 -3.79
N ARG A 192 18.35 4.82 -3.20
CA ARG A 192 18.05 5.99 -2.37
C ARG A 192 19.01 6.10 -1.18
N LEU A 193 19.25 4.98 -0.50
CA LEU A 193 20.15 4.91 0.65
C LEU A 193 21.62 5.17 0.28
N ALA A 194 22.07 4.65 -0.87
CA ALA A 194 23.47 4.72 -1.28
C ALA A 194 23.85 6.10 -1.80
N TRP A 195 22.99 6.73 -2.60
CA TRP A 195 23.30 8.02 -3.22
C TRP A 195 22.72 9.24 -2.50
N GLN A 196 21.90 9.04 -1.46
CA GLN A 196 21.34 10.12 -0.65
C GLN A 196 20.74 11.26 -1.50
N TRP A 197 19.94 10.89 -2.52
CA TRP A 197 19.31 11.85 -3.42
C TRP A 197 18.22 12.67 -2.72
N THR A 198 18.63 13.62 -1.89
CA THR A 198 17.72 14.46 -1.10
C THR A 198 16.81 15.33 -1.97
N TRP A 199 17.28 15.75 -3.15
CA TRP A 199 16.47 16.46 -4.14
C TRP A 199 15.27 15.64 -4.63
N LEU A 200 15.34 14.30 -4.57
CA LEU A 200 14.26 13.41 -4.98
C LEU A 200 13.22 13.24 -3.86
N ASP A 201 13.53 13.59 -2.61
CA ASP A 201 12.61 13.39 -1.49
C ASP A 201 11.29 14.13 -1.68
N ASP A 202 11.34 15.32 -2.32
CA ASP A 202 10.15 16.09 -2.64
C ASP A 202 9.26 15.44 -3.70
N TRP A 203 9.88 14.70 -4.63
CA TRP A 203 9.22 14.11 -5.79
C TRP A 203 9.00 12.60 -5.64
N TRP A 204 9.47 12.01 -4.55
CA TRP A 204 9.52 10.56 -4.36
C TRP A 204 8.15 9.91 -4.49
N LEU A 205 7.15 10.45 -3.78
CA LEU A 205 5.80 9.89 -3.83
C LEU A 205 5.14 10.12 -5.20
N LEU A 206 5.45 11.23 -5.87
CA LEU A 206 4.99 11.47 -7.25
C LEU A 206 5.53 10.41 -8.21
N LEU A 207 6.83 10.12 -8.13
CA LEU A 207 7.48 9.12 -8.97
C LEU A 207 6.91 7.72 -8.71
N ILE A 208 6.80 7.31 -7.44
CA ILE A 208 6.23 6.00 -7.08
C ILE A 208 4.75 5.93 -7.46
N GLY A 209 4.01 7.04 -7.31
CA GLY A 209 2.63 7.15 -7.75
C GLY A 209 2.48 6.97 -9.26
N ALA A 210 3.33 7.61 -10.06
CA ALA A 210 3.36 7.42 -11.50
C ALA A 210 3.67 5.95 -11.87
N ILE A 211 4.67 5.34 -11.22
CA ILE A 211 4.99 3.91 -11.41
C ILE A 211 3.81 3.01 -11.03
N ALA A 212 3.09 3.33 -9.95
CA ALA A 212 1.90 2.59 -9.53
C ALA A 212 0.77 2.70 -10.56
N LEU A 213 0.54 3.88 -11.15
CA LEU A 213 -0.43 4.06 -12.23
C LEU A 213 -0.01 3.30 -13.49
N LEU A 214 1.29 3.28 -13.83
CA LEU A 214 1.79 2.42 -14.90
C LEU A 214 1.53 0.94 -14.60
N CYS A 215 1.71 0.50 -13.36
CA CYS A 215 1.38 -0.86 -12.93
C CYS A 215 -0.12 -1.16 -13.05
N GLU A 216 -0.99 -0.18 -12.82
CA GLU A 216 -2.45 -0.38 -12.90
C GLU A 216 -2.99 -0.37 -14.34
N LEU A 217 -2.56 0.60 -15.14
CA LEU A 217 -3.17 0.95 -16.42
C LEU A 217 -2.53 0.21 -17.60
N SER A 218 -1.31 -0.33 -17.45
CA SER A 218 -0.63 -1.01 -18.55
C SER A 218 -1.29 -2.34 -18.92
N PRO A 219 -1.29 -2.72 -20.21
CA PRO A 219 -1.92 -3.94 -20.69
C PRO A 219 -1.01 -5.17 -20.49
N TRP A 220 -0.64 -5.46 -19.24
CA TRP A 220 0.33 -6.51 -18.87
C TRP A 220 0.00 -7.89 -19.47
N GLU A 221 -1.28 -8.26 -19.53
CA GLU A 221 -1.73 -9.53 -20.12
C GLU A 221 -1.41 -9.64 -21.61
N ARG A 222 -1.56 -8.53 -22.36
CA ARG A 222 -1.18 -8.48 -23.79
C ARG A 222 0.33 -8.63 -23.97
N TRP A 223 1.11 -8.25 -22.98
CA TRP A 223 2.55 -8.43 -22.94
C TRP A 223 2.97 -9.79 -22.36
N GLY A 224 2.04 -10.68 -22.04
CA GLY A 224 2.33 -12.03 -21.56
C GLY A 224 2.68 -12.11 -20.07
N TRP A 225 2.32 -11.10 -19.28
CA TRP A 225 2.45 -11.13 -17.82
C TRP A 225 1.09 -11.23 -17.13
N PRO A 226 0.99 -11.92 -15.97
CA PRO A 226 -0.24 -12.00 -15.21
C PRO A 226 -0.58 -10.64 -14.61
N LEU A 227 -1.85 -10.28 -14.61
CA LEU A 227 -2.31 -8.94 -14.22
C LEU A 227 -2.32 -8.69 -12.70
N GLN A 228 -2.63 -9.73 -11.92
CA GLN A 228 -2.86 -9.62 -10.48
C GLN A 228 -1.67 -9.02 -9.70
N PRO A 229 -0.40 -9.45 -9.91
CA PRO A 229 0.73 -8.89 -9.18
C PRO A 229 0.93 -7.38 -9.41
N TRP A 230 0.80 -6.91 -10.65
CA TRP A 230 0.94 -5.49 -10.99
C TRP A 230 -0.15 -4.65 -10.35
N ARG A 231 -1.39 -5.14 -10.36
CA ARG A 231 -2.51 -4.50 -9.67
C ARG A 231 -2.30 -4.43 -8.15
N ARG A 232 -1.78 -5.49 -7.52
CA ARG A 232 -1.46 -5.45 -6.09
C ARG A 232 -0.34 -4.46 -5.80
N ALA A 233 0.70 -4.41 -6.63
CA ALA A 233 1.79 -3.46 -6.51
C ALA A 233 1.32 -2.00 -6.67
N ALA A 234 0.41 -1.72 -7.61
CA ALA A 234 -0.17 -0.38 -7.79
C ALA A 234 -0.86 0.16 -6.52
N VAL A 235 -1.41 -0.72 -5.69
CA VAL A 235 -2.02 -0.33 -4.41
C VAL A 235 -0.98 -0.17 -3.31
N VAL A 236 -0.04 -1.12 -3.21
CA VAL A 236 0.90 -1.22 -2.09
C VAL A 236 2.05 -0.21 -2.21
N LEU A 237 2.59 0.00 -3.42
CA LEU A 237 3.78 0.84 -3.62
C LEU A 237 3.58 2.28 -3.13
N PRO A 238 2.49 3.00 -3.46
CA PRO A 238 2.28 4.36 -2.99
C PRO A 238 2.10 4.46 -1.47
N ALA A 239 1.40 3.49 -0.85
CA ALA A 239 1.26 3.44 0.61
C ALA A 239 2.60 3.16 1.31
N LEU A 240 3.41 2.26 0.76
CA LEU A 240 4.74 1.97 1.28
C LEU A 240 5.66 3.18 1.15
N ALA A 241 5.60 3.91 0.01
CA ALA A 241 6.34 5.14 -0.16
C ALA A 241 5.93 6.22 0.86
N LEU A 242 4.63 6.39 1.12
CA LEU A 242 4.15 7.28 2.17
C LEU A 242 4.65 6.85 3.56
N ALA A 243 4.61 5.55 3.88
CA ALA A 243 5.11 5.07 5.17
C ALA A 243 6.62 5.35 5.34
N VAL A 244 7.41 5.19 4.27
CA VAL A 244 8.84 5.49 4.27
C VAL A 244 9.11 7.00 4.40
N THR A 245 8.34 7.87 3.73
CA THR A 245 8.49 9.32 3.88
C THR A 245 8.10 9.77 5.28
N MET A 246 7.02 9.23 5.84
CA MET A 246 6.61 9.48 7.22
C MET A 246 7.64 9.03 8.24
N ALA A 247 8.24 7.85 8.06
CA ALA A 247 9.28 7.36 8.96
C ALA A 247 10.53 8.26 8.94
N ALA A 248 10.85 8.87 7.79
CA ALA A 248 11.99 9.78 7.65
C ALA A 248 11.71 11.20 8.15
N ALA A 249 10.54 11.76 7.84
CA ALA A 249 10.17 13.15 8.14
C ALA A 249 9.33 13.32 9.42
N GLY A 250 8.97 12.22 10.09
CA GLY A 250 8.09 12.19 11.26
C GLY A 250 6.61 12.39 10.93
N THR A 251 6.27 13.06 9.84
CA THR A 251 4.88 13.31 9.44
C THR A 251 4.68 13.31 7.92
N ALA A 252 3.46 13.04 7.44
CA ALA A 252 3.12 13.07 6.02
C ALA A 252 2.80 14.48 5.55
N ARG A 253 3.43 14.97 4.49
CA ARG A 253 3.12 16.29 3.91
C ARG A 253 1.70 16.30 3.33
N THR A 254 1.03 17.44 3.39
CA THR A 254 -0.32 17.62 2.83
C THR A 254 -0.39 17.22 1.35
N LEU A 255 0.60 17.64 0.55
CA LEU A 255 0.68 17.30 -0.88
C LEU A 255 0.81 15.79 -1.10
N ASP A 256 1.56 15.09 -0.26
CA ASP A 256 1.76 13.65 -0.36
C ASP A 256 0.45 12.89 -0.12
N LEU A 257 -0.32 13.32 0.88
CA LEU A 257 -1.63 12.75 1.19
C LEU A 257 -2.65 12.98 0.07
N LEU A 258 -2.68 14.19 -0.51
CA LEU A 258 -3.55 14.52 -1.64
C LEU A 258 -3.18 13.70 -2.88
N LEU A 259 -1.89 13.54 -3.16
CA LEU A 259 -1.43 12.73 -4.28
C LEU A 259 -1.85 11.27 -4.10
N LEU A 260 -1.65 10.70 -2.92
CA LEU A 260 -2.05 9.32 -2.64
C LEU A 260 -3.57 9.15 -2.72
N ALA A 261 -4.34 10.13 -2.23
CA ALA A 261 -5.79 10.15 -2.38
C ALA A 261 -6.19 10.14 -3.86
N ALA A 262 -5.58 10.98 -4.69
CA ALA A 262 -5.83 11.03 -6.13
C ALA A 262 -5.50 9.69 -6.81
N ILE A 263 -4.37 9.06 -6.48
CA ILE A 263 -3.99 7.75 -7.02
C ILE A 263 -5.06 6.69 -6.67
N TYR A 264 -5.52 6.64 -5.42
CA TYR A 264 -6.55 5.69 -5.02
C TYR A 264 -7.92 5.99 -5.63
N ALA A 265 -8.26 7.25 -5.89
CA ALA A 265 -9.44 7.61 -6.67
C ALA A 265 -9.33 7.09 -8.12
N VAL A 266 -8.17 7.26 -8.78
CA VAL A 266 -7.92 6.73 -10.12
C VAL A 266 -8.01 5.20 -10.15
N ILE A 267 -7.42 4.50 -9.17
CA ILE A 267 -7.53 3.03 -9.05
C ILE A 267 -8.99 2.60 -8.83
N ALA A 268 -9.74 3.31 -7.99
CA ALA A 268 -11.15 3.03 -7.75
C ALA A 268 -11.97 3.13 -9.05
N ALA A 269 -11.74 4.19 -9.84
CA ALA A 269 -12.38 4.42 -11.12
C ALA A 269 -11.99 3.35 -12.16
N ALA A 270 -10.69 3.05 -12.28
CA ALA A 270 -10.16 2.06 -13.22
C ALA A 270 -10.72 0.64 -12.97
N ARG A 271 -10.88 0.27 -11.69
CA ARG A 271 -11.38 -1.06 -11.29
C ARG A 271 -12.90 -1.15 -11.15
N ARG A 272 -13.62 -0.02 -11.20
CA ARG A 272 -15.04 0.09 -10.82
C ARG A 272 -15.31 -0.52 -9.43
N GLN A 273 -14.39 -0.30 -8.49
CA GLN A 273 -14.46 -0.84 -7.13
C GLN A 273 -14.54 0.30 -6.11
N TRP A 274 -15.73 0.52 -5.55
CA TRP A 274 -16.00 1.58 -4.57
C TRP A 274 -15.20 1.45 -3.26
N ARG A 275 -14.69 0.25 -2.93
CA ARG A 275 -13.91 0.06 -1.71
C ARG A 275 -12.68 0.96 -1.64
N TRP A 276 -12.09 1.29 -2.79
CA TRP A 276 -10.91 2.17 -2.88
C TRP A 276 -11.26 3.66 -2.77
N THR A 277 -12.51 4.07 -3.01
CA THR A 277 -12.92 5.47 -2.76
C THR A 277 -12.87 5.79 -1.27
N TYR A 278 -13.06 4.81 -0.38
CA TYR A 278 -12.88 5.02 1.06
C TYR A 278 -11.45 5.33 1.45
N ALA A 279 -10.47 4.64 0.85
CA ALA A 279 -9.07 4.94 1.08
C ALA A 279 -8.71 6.35 0.57
N SER A 280 -9.21 6.73 -0.60
CA SER A 280 -9.07 8.08 -1.14
C SER A 280 -9.69 9.14 -0.22
N LEU A 281 -10.90 8.90 0.31
CA LEU A 281 -11.59 9.84 1.19
C LEU A 281 -10.88 9.99 2.54
N LEU A 282 -10.43 8.88 3.13
CA LEU A 282 -9.69 8.91 4.38
C LEU A 282 -8.43 9.77 4.24
N LEU A 283 -7.66 9.55 3.18
CA LEU A 283 -6.44 10.32 2.91
C LEU A 283 -6.74 11.78 2.56
N GLY A 284 -7.79 12.05 1.78
CA GLY A 284 -8.22 13.40 1.45
C GLY A 284 -8.65 14.19 2.69
N ASN A 285 -9.44 13.57 3.57
CA ASN A 285 -9.83 14.19 4.84
C ASN A 285 -8.64 14.43 5.75
N TRP A 286 -7.69 13.49 5.79
CA TRP A 286 -6.47 13.67 6.57
C TRP A 286 -5.63 14.84 6.02
N ALA A 287 -5.49 14.93 4.70
CA ALA A 287 -4.80 16.04 4.05
C ALA A 287 -5.48 17.39 4.37
N LEU A 288 -6.80 17.46 4.24
CA LEU A 288 -7.57 18.67 4.55
C LEU A 288 -7.48 19.03 6.04
N GLY A 289 -7.63 18.06 6.93
CA GLY A 289 -7.50 18.28 8.37
C GLY A 289 -6.13 18.80 8.75
N ARG A 290 -5.06 18.26 8.14
CA ARG A 290 -3.69 18.75 8.34
C ARG A 290 -3.51 20.17 7.80
N TRP A 291 -3.94 20.43 6.57
CA TRP A 291 -3.85 21.76 5.98
C TRP A 291 -4.56 22.82 6.84
N LEU A 292 -5.75 22.48 7.35
CA LEU A 292 -6.51 23.37 8.24
C LEU A 292 -5.86 23.54 9.62
N PHE A 293 -5.15 22.51 10.12
CA PHE A 293 -4.31 22.64 11.32
C PHE A 293 -3.18 23.62 11.11
N GLU A 294 -2.47 23.52 9.99
CA GLU A 294 -1.34 24.38 9.64
C GLU A 294 -1.74 25.84 9.45
N GLN A 295 -3.02 26.13 9.23
CA GLN A 295 -3.56 27.50 9.09
C GLN A 295 -4.16 28.06 10.38
N ASP A 296 -4.13 27.33 11.50
CA ASP A 296 -4.81 27.66 12.77
C ASP A 296 -6.35 27.73 12.70
N TRP A 297 -6.97 27.19 11.62
CA TRP A 297 -8.44 27.17 11.49
C TRP A 297 -9.12 26.12 12.38
N LEU A 298 -8.32 25.25 13.00
CA LEU A 298 -8.79 24.14 13.83
C LEU A 298 -9.11 24.49 15.28
N GLU A 299 -8.88 25.73 15.73
CA GLU A 299 -9.36 26.17 17.05
C GLU A 299 -10.87 25.90 17.24
N SER A 300 -11.62 25.89 16.14
CA SER A 300 -13.06 25.70 16.16
C SER A 300 -13.52 24.25 16.24
N GLY A 301 -12.67 23.20 16.15
CA GLY A 301 -13.04 21.75 16.24
C GLY A 301 -14.13 21.21 15.28
N SER A 302 -14.85 22.11 14.60
CA SER A 302 -16.05 21.91 13.81
C SER A 302 -15.73 21.25 12.46
N VAL A 303 -14.57 21.59 11.91
CA VAL A 303 -14.00 21.07 10.67
C VAL A 303 -13.98 19.54 10.65
N TYR A 304 -13.57 18.90 11.74
CA TYR A 304 -13.56 17.44 11.83
C TYR A 304 -14.97 16.85 11.76
N GLY A 305 -15.95 17.52 12.36
CA GLY A 305 -17.37 17.19 12.24
C GLY A 305 -17.86 17.29 10.79
N PHE A 306 -17.50 18.35 10.07
CA PHE A 306 -17.83 18.51 8.66
C PHE A 306 -17.18 17.42 7.79
N LEU A 307 -15.88 17.17 7.95
CA LEU A 307 -15.16 16.14 7.19
C LEU A 307 -15.76 14.75 7.41
N LEU A 308 -16.03 14.40 8.67
CA LEU A 308 -16.68 13.13 9.02
C LEU A 308 -18.09 13.05 8.45
N GLY A 309 -18.90 14.08 8.66
CA GLY A 309 -20.27 14.14 8.17
C GLY A 309 -20.38 14.02 6.65
N LEU A 310 -19.57 14.78 5.90
CA LEU A 310 -19.51 14.71 4.45
C LEU A 310 -19.08 13.34 3.95
N SER A 311 -18.15 12.66 4.65
CA SER A 311 -17.73 11.30 4.32
C SER A 311 -18.86 10.28 4.47
N LEU A 312 -19.68 10.43 5.52
CA LEU A 312 -20.87 9.58 5.71
C LEU A 312 -21.93 9.84 4.64
N LEU A 313 -22.12 11.12 4.26
CA LEU A 313 -23.03 11.47 3.17
C LEU A 313 -22.57 10.91 1.82
N TYR A 314 -21.26 10.94 1.55
CA TYR A 314 -20.70 10.29 0.38
C TYR A 314 -20.94 8.77 0.40
N ALA A 315 -20.65 8.10 1.52
CA ALA A 315 -20.87 6.66 1.66
C ALA A 315 -22.34 6.28 1.43
N ALA A 316 -23.28 7.12 1.89
CA ALA A 316 -24.71 6.94 1.66
C ALA A 316 -25.08 6.99 0.17
N GLN A 317 -24.36 7.78 -0.63
CA GLN A 317 -24.63 7.94 -2.06
C GLN A 317 -24.01 6.82 -2.90
N VAL A 318 -22.83 6.34 -2.53
CA VAL A 318 -22.04 5.42 -3.36
C VAL A 318 -22.30 3.95 -3.06
N GLU A 319 -22.38 3.53 -1.79
CA GLU A 319 -22.30 2.10 -1.46
C GLU A 319 -23.63 1.45 -1.10
N SER A 320 -24.66 2.19 -0.69
CA SER A 320 -25.79 1.55 0.02
C SER A 320 -26.97 1.14 -0.88
N PRO A 321 -27.10 -0.15 -1.29
CA PRO A 321 -28.26 -0.64 -2.02
C PRO A 321 -29.51 -0.68 -1.13
N ARG A 322 -29.34 -0.89 0.18
CA ARG A 322 -30.44 -1.00 1.14
C ARG A 322 -30.90 0.38 1.59
N GLN A 323 -32.19 0.67 1.38
CA GLN A 323 -32.79 1.97 1.70
C GLN A 323 -32.62 2.36 3.18
N ALA A 324 -32.76 1.42 4.11
CA ALA A 324 -32.60 1.68 5.55
C ALA A 324 -31.19 2.14 5.92
N VAL A 325 -30.16 1.47 5.38
CA VAL A 325 -28.75 1.81 5.65
C VAL A 325 -28.41 3.17 5.02
N ARG A 326 -28.87 3.43 3.79
CA ARG A 326 -28.71 4.74 3.13
C ARG A 326 -29.35 5.87 3.94
N HIS A 327 -30.54 5.65 4.48
CA HIS A 327 -31.22 6.63 5.31
C HIS A 327 -30.46 6.88 6.61
N ALA A 328 -29.98 5.83 7.28
CA ALA A 328 -29.20 5.94 8.51
C ALA A 328 -27.90 6.74 8.30
N TRP A 329 -27.16 6.49 7.21
CA TRP A 329 -25.95 7.26 6.91
C TRP A 329 -26.24 8.73 6.58
N ARG A 330 -27.33 9.02 5.85
CA ARG A 330 -27.76 10.41 5.57
C ARG A 330 -28.13 11.13 6.86
N LEU A 331 -28.87 10.45 7.74
CA LEU A 331 -29.25 10.98 9.05
C LEU A 331 -27.99 11.25 9.89
N ALA A 332 -27.13 10.24 10.09
CA ALA A 332 -25.90 10.38 10.86
C ALA A 332 -24.98 11.48 10.32
N GLY A 333 -24.71 11.49 9.01
CA GLY A 333 -23.84 12.48 8.38
C GLY A 333 -24.36 13.91 8.51
N SER A 334 -25.65 14.13 8.26
CA SER A 334 -26.26 15.45 8.42
C SER A 334 -26.37 15.87 9.90
N SER A 335 -26.65 14.93 10.81
CA SER A 335 -26.73 15.21 12.25
C SER A 335 -25.37 15.59 12.82
N ILE A 336 -24.28 14.92 12.42
CA ILE A 336 -22.92 15.31 12.84
C ILE A 336 -22.63 16.74 12.40
N ILE A 337 -22.90 17.09 11.15
CA ILE A 337 -22.71 18.45 10.62
C ILE A 337 -23.54 19.48 11.41
N GLY A 338 -24.81 19.18 11.64
CA GLY A 338 -25.72 20.06 12.38
C GLY A 338 -25.24 20.28 13.82
N LEU A 339 -24.95 19.20 14.55
CA LEU A 339 -24.51 19.24 15.94
C LEU A 339 -23.15 19.93 16.10
N THR A 340 -22.18 19.66 15.22
CA THR A 340 -20.88 20.35 15.31
C THR A 340 -21.00 21.83 15.00
N SER A 341 -21.87 22.22 14.06
CA SER A 341 -22.12 23.64 13.80
C SER A 341 -22.78 24.35 14.98
N LEU A 342 -23.74 23.71 15.66
CA LEU A 342 -24.41 24.26 16.85
C LEU A 342 -23.44 24.43 18.03
N TRP A 343 -22.58 23.44 18.25
CA TRP A 343 -21.66 23.44 19.39
C TRP A 343 -20.57 24.50 19.26
N PHE A 344 -19.92 24.57 18.10
CA PHE A 344 -18.73 25.40 17.93
C PHE A 344 -19.00 26.81 17.42
N TYR A 345 -20.15 27.05 16.76
CA TYR A 345 -20.55 28.39 16.29
C TYR A 345 -21.73 28.96 17.07
N ARG A 346 -21.82 28.59 18.35
CA ARG A 346 -22.88 29.04 19.26
C ARG A 346 -22.95 30.56 19.42
N GLU A 347 -21.79 31.24 19.49
CA GLU A 347 -21.76 32.69 19.74
C GLU A 347 -22.19 33.53 18.54
N THR A 348 -21.91 33.07 17.31
CA THR A 348 -22.25 33.81 16.09
C THR A 348 -23.59 33.38 15.50
N GLY A 349 -23.96 32.10 15.61
CA GLY A 349 -25.26 31.57 15.19
C GLY A 349 -25.51 31.49 13.68
N ILE A 350 -24.79 32.27 12.88
CA ILE A 350 -25.00 32.39 11.43
C ILE A 350 -24.79 31.05 10.72
N LEU A 351 -23.72 30.32 11.07
CA LEU A 351 -23.40 29.06 10.42
C LEU A 351 -24.45 27.96 10.66
N PRO A 352 -24.85 27.64 11.91
CA PRO A 352 -25.88 26.62 12.13
C PRO A 352 -27.26 27.03 11.58
N LEU A 353 -27.63 28.32 11.60
CA LEU A 353 -28.83 28.83 10.93
C LEU A 353 -28.78 28.60 9.41
N GLY A 354 -27.68 28.99 8.76
CA GLY A 354 -27.48 28.80 7.32
C GLY A 354 -27.47 27.33 6.89
N LEU A 355 -26.81 26.47 7.66
CA LEU A 355 -26.81 25.02 7.42
C LEU A 355 -28.18 24.39 7.65
N GLY A 356 -28.95 24.89 8.62
CA GLY A 356 -30.33 24.47 8.84
C GLY A 356 -31.22 24.80 7.62
N ILE A 357 -31.14 26.03 7.10
CA ILE A 357 -31.85 26.45 5.88
C ILE A 357 -31.42 25.60 4.69
N LEU A 358 -30.11 25.40 4.50
CA LEU A 358 -29.58 24.57 3.43
C LEU A 358 -30.10 23.12 3.54
N GLY A 359 -30.14 22.56 4.74
CA GLY A 359 -30.68 21.23 5.00
C GLY A 359 -32.16 21.11 4.64
N ILE A 360 -32.97 22.13 4.98
CA ILE A 360 -34.38 22.22 4.59
C ILE A 360 -34.51 22.28 3.06
N ALA A 361 -33.76 23.17 2.41
CA ALA A 361 -33.79 23.33 0.96
C ALA A 361 -33.38 22.03 0.23
N LEU A 362 -32.29 21.39 0.66
CA LEU A 362 -31.83 20.10 0.13
C LEU A 362 -32.84 18.98 0.40
N GLY A 363 -33.47 18.96 1.57
CA GLY A 363 -34.51 18.00 1.93
C GLY A 363 -35.75 18.09 1.05
N LEU A 364 -36.19 19.32 0.72
CA LEU A 364 -37.34 19.58 -0.15
C LEU A 364 -37.02 19.29 -1.62
N THR A 365 -35.89 19.81 -2.12
CA THR A 365 -35.48 19.66 -3.53
C THR A 365 -35.13 18.22 -3.91
N LEU A 366 -34.38 17.51 -3.05
CA LEU A 366 -33.99 16.12 -3.29
C LEU A 366 -35.03 15.11 -2.78
N GLN A 367 -36.08 15.58 -2.09
CA GLN A 367 -37.12 14.76 -1.45
C GLN A 367 -36.54 13.76 -0.43
N ILE A 368 -35.51 14.17 0.33
CA ILE A 368 -34.82 13.33 1.32
C ILE A 368 -35.24 13.76 2.73
N ARG A 369 -36.06 12.93 3.39
CA ARG A 369 -36.57 13.18 4.74
C ARG A 369 -35.47 13.45 5.78
N ALA A 370 -34.33 12.75 5.69
CA ALA A 370 -33.23 12.93 6.66
C ALA A 370 -32.71 14.38 6.67
N PHE A 371 -32.48 14.98 5.50
CA PHE A 371 -32.00 16.36 5.39
C PHE A 371 -33.04 17.36 5.86
N LEU A 372 -34.32 17.12 5.53
CA LEU A 372 -35.41 17.96 6.01
C LEU A 372 -35.50 17.96 7.54
N PHE A 373 -35.59 16.79 8.17
CA PHE A 373 -35.72 16.69 9.62
C PHE A 373 -34.52 17.26 10.37
N VAL A 374 -33.30 16.89 9.95
CA VAL A 374 -32.08 17.39 10.61
C VAL A 374 -31.89 18.89 10.35
N GLY A 375 -32.18 19.37 9.15
CA GLY A 375 -32.14 20.79 8.80
C GLY A 375 -33.11 21.60 9.65
N THR A 376 -34.37 21.16 9.75
CA THR A 376 -35.39 21.80 10.60
C THR A 376 -34.99 21.79 12.08
N ALA A 377 -34.50 20.66 12.60
CA ALA A 377 -34.05 20.57 13.98
C ALA A 377 -32.86 21.50 14.25
N THR A 378 -31.86 21.50 13.38
CA THR A 378 -30.66 22.36 13.49
C THR A 378 -31.07 23.83 13.44
N PHE A 379 -31.92 24.22 12.48
CA PHE A 379 -32.43 25.58 12.36
C PHE A 379 -33.19 26.03 13.61
N PHE A 380 -34.11 25.20 14.10
CA PHE A 380 -34.93 25.53 15.26
C PHE A 380 -34.09 25.66 16.54
N LEU A 381 -33.15 24.73 16.76
CA LEU A 381 -32.23 24.78 17.90
C LEU A 381 -31.31 26.02 17.81
N ALA A 382 -30.76 26.31 16.62
CA ALA A 382 -29.91 27.48 16.40
C ALA A 382 -30.68 28.79 16.62
N ALA A 383 -31.89 28.91 16.06
CA ALA A 383 -32.74 30.08 16.22
C ALA A 383 -33.10 30.30 17.69
N THR A 384 -33.46 29.24 18.41
CA THR A 384 -33.79 29.31 19.84
C THR A 384 -32.59 29.77 20.66
N ASP A 385 -31.42 29.15 20.45
CA ASP A 385 -30.20 29.51 21.18
C ASP A 385 -29.77 30.96 20.88
N GLN A 386 -29.86 31.41 19.62
CA GLN A 386 -29.59 32.79 19.26
C GLN A 386 -30.58 33.79 19.88
N LEU A 387 -31.87 33.46 19.93
CA LEU A 387 -32.85 34.31 20.61
C LEU A 387 -32.54 34.44 22.10
N VAL A 388 -32.09 33.36 22.74
CA VAL A 388 -31.66 33.38 24.14
C VAL A 388 -30.42 34.27 24.32
N VAL A 389 -29.38 34.06 23.52
CA VAL A 389 -28.14 34.86 23.57
C VAL A 389 -28.43 36.34 23.34
N LEU A 390 -29.22 36.67 22.32
CA LEU A 390 -29.57 38.04 22.00
C LEU A 390 -30.48 38.67 23.07
N SER A 391 -31.38 37.91 23.70
CA SER A 391 -32.18 38.35 24.84
C SER A 391 -31.32 38.68 26.07
N PHE A 392 -30.21 37.97 26.27
CA PHE A 392 -29.27 38.31 27.34
C PHE A 392 -28.38 39.51 27.00
N ARG A 393 -28.05 39.71 25.71
CA ARG A 393 -27.21 40.85 25.27
C ARG A 393 -27.97 42.16 25.11
N TYR A 394 -29.24 42.12 24.69
CA TYR A 394 -30.03 43.31 24.38
C TYR A 394 -31.32 43.35 25.20
N ALA A 395 -31.43 44.34 26.10
CA ALA A 395 -32.59 44.51 26.97
C ALA A 395 -33.91 44.67 26.20
N LEU A 396 -33.90 45.40 25.07
CA LEU A 396 -35.09 45.55 24.22
C LEU A 396 -35.56 44.21 23.67
N LEU A 397 -34.63 43.36 23.21
CA LEU A 397 -34.98 42.06 22.63
C LEU A 397 -35.55 41.11 23.68
N LYS A 398 -35.08 41.17 24.92
CA LYS A 398 -35.64 40.42 26.05
C LYS A 398 -37.12 40.71 26.27
N TRP A 399 -37.51 41.98 26.21
CA TRP A 399 -38.91 42.38 26.33
C TRP A 399 -39.76 41.90 25.16
N ILE A 400 -39.25 42.03 23.93
CA ILE A 400 -39.96 41.56 22.73
C ILE A 400 -40.17 40.03 22.79
N VAL A 401 -39.12 39.27 23.10
CA VAL A 401 -39.19 37.81 23.23
C VAL A 401 -40.14 37.40 24.35
N GLY A 402 -40.08 38.05 25.51
CA GLY A 402 -40.98 37.80 26.64
C GLY A 402 -42.44 38.06 26.31
N LEU A 403 -42.75 39.16 25.63
CA LEU A 403 -44.11 39.50 25.19
C LEU A 403 -44.65 38.51 24.16
N LEU A 404 -43.84 38.14 23.17
CA LEU A 404 -44.22 37.13 22.17
C LEU A 404 -44.47 35.77 22.82
N ALA A 405 -43.59 35.32 23.72
CA ALA A 405 -43.78 34.08 24.46
C ALA A 405 -45.06 34.11 25.31
N GLY A 406 -45.33 35.22 25.98
CA GLY A 406 -46.57 35.45 26.73
C GLY A 406 -47.81 35.39 25.82
N LEU A 407 -47.78 36.03 24.65
CA LEU A 407 -48.87 36.00 23.68
C LEU A 407 -49.15 34.57 23.17
N VAL A 408 -48.09 33.80 22.88
CA VAL A 408 -48.21 32.40 22.46
C VAL A 408 -48.82 31.54 23.57
N LEU A 409 -48.39 31.71 24.83
CA LEU A 409 -48.98 30.98 25.96
C LEU A 409 -50.45 31.33 26.16
N ILE A 410 -50.82 32.61 26.02
CA ILE A 410 -52.22 33.05 26.05
C ILE A 410 -53.00 32.43 24.89
N ALA A 411 -52.44 32.39 23.68
CA ALA A 411 -53.09 31.79 22.52
C ALA A 411 -53.29 30.27 22.69
N ILE A 412 -52.30 29.56 23.25
CA ILE A 412 -52.42 28.13 23.58
C ILE A 412 -53.52 27.94 24.64
N ALA A 413 -53.53 28.74 25.71
CA ALA A 413 -54.54 28.67 26.75
C ALA A 413 -55.95 28.98 26.20
N ALA A 414 -56.08 29.97 25.33
CA ALA A 414 -57.33 30.32 24.67
C ALA A 414 -57.82 29.20 23.73
N THR A 415 -56.91 28.56 23.00
CA THR A 415 -57.23 27.40 22.15
C THR A 415 -57.69 26.22 23.01
N PHE A 416 -57.02 25.94 24.13
CA PHE A 416 -57.45 24.94 25.08
C PHE A 416 -58.85 25.22 25.63
N GLU A 417 -59.16 26.48 25.98
CA GLU A 417 -60.48 26.84 26.49
C GLU A 417 -61.57 26.71 25.42
N GLN A 418 -61.27 27.08 24.17
CA GLN A 418 -62.19 26.95 23.04
C GLN A 418 -62.44 25.48 22.66
N SER A 419 -61.39 24.65 22.70
CA SER A 419 -61.44 23.21 22.42
C SER A 419 -61.85 22.36 23.63
N ARG A 420 -62.03 22.95 24.81
CA ARG A 420 -62.33 22.25 26.07
C ARG A 420 -63.55 21.33 25.95
N ARG A 421 -64.59 21.77 25.23
CA ARG A 421 -65.79 20.96 25.00
C ARG A 421 -65.50 19.75 24.10
N GLN A 422 -64.70 19.91 23.05
CA GLN A 422 -64.28 18.80 22.18
C GLN A 422 -63.35 17.83 22.90
N LEU A 423 -62.38 18.34 23.69
CA LEU A 423 -61.47 17.52 24.48
C LEU A 423 -62.22 16.73 25.56
N ASN A 424 -63.21 17.32 26.21
CA ASN A 424 -64.06 16.61 27.17
C ASN A 424 -64.90 15.52 26.51
N LEU A 425 -65.41 15.74 25.29
CA LEU A 425 -66.14 14.71 24.55
C LEU A 425 -65.25 13.52 24.19
N VAL A 426 -64.02 13.78 23.72
CA VAL A 426 -63.05 12.71 23.42
C VAL A 426 -62.63 11.98 24.70
N LEU A 427 -62.38 12.69 25.80
CA LEU A 427 -62.06 12.08 27.10
C LEU A 427 -63.20 11.23 27.64
N GLN A 428 -64.46 11.68 27.50
CA GLN A 428 -65.63 10.92 27.91
C GLN A 428 -65.84 9.68 27.04
N ASP A 429 -65.60 9.78 25.73
CA ASP A 429 -65.67 8.64 24.81
C ASP A 429 -64.58 7.60 25.13
N TRP A 430 -63.35 8.04 25.39
CA TRP A 430 -62.27 7.16 25.86
C TRP A 430 -62.57 6.52 27.23
N LEU A 431 -63.15 7.28 28.16
CA LEU A 431 -63.60 6.76 29.47
C LEU A 431 -64.75 5.76 29.34
N ALA A 432 -65.66 5.97 28.38
CA ALA A 432 -66.75 5.05 28.08
C ALA A 432 -66.20 3.74 27.49
N GLN A 433 -65.32 3.82 26.49
CA GLN A 433 -64.64 2.66 25.90
C GLN A 433 -63.84 1.87 26.95
N LEU A 434 -63.14 2.56 27.86
CA LEU A 434 -62.42 1.92 28.97
C LEU A 434 -63.35 1.22 29.98
N ARG A 435 -64.57 1.72 30.18
CA ARG A 435 -65.58 1.09 31.05
C ARG A 435 -66.27 -0.10 30.38
N GLU A 436 -66.40 -0.10 29.06
CA GLU A 436 -66.89 -1.27 28.31
C GLU A 436 -65.86 -2.41 28.24
N TRP A 437 -64.58 -2.10 28.43
CA TRP A 437 -63.49 -3.08 28.43
C TRP A 437 -63.19 -3.71 29.80
N ALA A 438 -63.81 -3.22 30.88
CA ALA A 438 -63.71 -3.77 32.24
C ALA A 438 -64.99 -4.53 32.59
#